data_AF-A0A7C1H4I3-F1
#
_entry.id   AF-A0A7C1H4I3-F1
#
_cell.length_a   1.000
_cell.length_b   1.000
_cell.length_c   1.000
_cell.angle_alpha   90.00
_cell.angle_beta   90.00
_cell.angle_gamma   90.00
#
_symmetry.space_group_name_H-M   'P 1'
#
loop_
_entity.id
_entity.type
_entity.pdbx_description
1 polymer ?
#
loop_
_entity_poly.entity_id
_entity_poly.type
_entity_poly.pdbx_seq_one_letter_code
_entity_poly.pdbx_strand_id
1 'polypeptide(L)'
;MNSNEFRYILSNQEALEILNQARIIKSYHVVDEYTGEKRIRIKNFNEVIEKDYPTEVKGKTARIGHQIEFPKIQGPTYLEFKITDKQFSRWEIEFEGESPAEYKNRESIRGWQILIDQDK
;
A
#
# COMPACT_ATOMS: atom_id res chain seq x y z
N MET A 1 7.52 -4.74 18.66
CA MET A 1 8.04 -3.41 18.26
C MET A 1 7.18 -2.94 17.11
N ASN A 2 6.49 -1.81 17.25
CA ASN A 2 5.73 -1.24 16.14
C ASN A 2 6.76 -0.75 15.11
N SER A 3 6.89 -1.46 14.00
CA SER A 3 7.54 -0.88 12.83
C SER A 3 6.71 0.34 12.42
N ASN A 4 7.34 1.51 12.37
CA ASN A 4 6.67 2.66 11.77
C ASN A 4 6.50 2.35 10.28
N GLU A 5 5.25 2.34 9.82
CA GLU A 5 4.90 2.20 8.40
C GLU A 5 4.67 3.61 7.85
N PHE A 6 5.42 3.96 6.81
CA PHE A 6 5.25 5.22 6.08
C PHE A 6 4.73 4.93 4.69
N ARG A 7 3.65 5.59 4.27
CA ARG A 7 3.01 5.30 2.98
C ARG A 7 2.66 6.59 2.26
N TYR A 8 2.98 6.66 0.97
CA TYR A 8 2.82 7.88 0.18
C TYR A 8 2.14 7.57 -1.15
N ILE A 9 1.28 8.48 -1.60
CA ILE A 9 0.70 8.43 -2.95
C ILE A 9 1.78 8.84 -3.94
N LEU A 10 1.92 8.07 -5.01
CA LEU A 10 2.81 8.37 -6.12
C LEU A 10 2.02 8.84 -7.33
N SER A 11 2.63 9.75 -8.10
CA SER A 11 2.29 9.95 -9.50
C SER A 11 2.72 8.75 -10.33
N ASN A 12 2.14 8.61 -11.53
CA ASN A 12 2.54 7.56 -12.48
C ASN A 12 4.03 7.67 -12.87
N GLN A 13 4.56 8.90 -12.94
CA GLN A 13 5.96 9.15 -13.28
C GLN A 13 6.90 8.66 -12.16
N GLU A 14 6.61 8.99 -10.90
CA GLU A 14 7.39 8.50 -9.75
C GLU A 14 7.37 6.96 -9.67
N ALA A 15 6.19 6.34 -9.86
CA ALA A 15 6.07 4.88 -9.86
C ALA A 15 6.91 4.23 -10.98
N LEU A 16 6.91 4.81 -12.18
CA LEU A 16 7.71 4.34 -13.31
C LEU A 16 9.22 4.49 -13.04
N GLU A 17 9.64 5.61 -12.48
CA GLU A 17 11.04 5.85 -12.12
C GLU A 17 11.55 4.84 -11.09
N ILE A 18 10.71 4.53 -10.09
CA ILE A 18 11.03 3.50 -9.09
C ILE A 18 11.12 2.12 -9.75
N LEU A 19 10.15 1.75 -10.59
CA LEU A 19 10.17 0.45 -11.30
C LEU A 19 11.40 0.27 -12.18
N ASN A 20 11.92 1.34 -12.78
CA ASN A 20 13.12 1.28 -13.62
C ASN A 20 14.43 1.15 -12.82
N GLN A 21 14.43 1.53 -11.54
CA GLN A 21 15.63 1.59 -10.70
C GLN A 21 15.67 0.49 -9.63
N ALA A 22 14.52 -0.01 -9.21
CA ALA A 22 14.41 -0.94 -8.10
C ALA A 22 14.65 -2.39 -8.53
N ARG A 23 15.23 -3.19 -7.63
CA ARG A 23 15.26 -4.65 -7.79
C ARG A 23 13.98 -5.23 -7.19
N ILE A 24 13.18 -5.92 -8.01
CA ILE A 24 11.99 -6.62 -7.52
C ILE A 24 12.42 -7.88 -6.75
N ILE A 25 12.07 -7.96 -5.47
CA ILE A 25 12.32 -9.13 -4.62
C ILE A 25 11.21 -10.16 -4.82
N LYS A 26 9.95 -9.72 -4.75
CA LYS A 26 8.78 -10.56 -4.99
C LYS A 26 7.57 -9.72 -5.40
N SER A 27 6.66 -10.35 -6.13
CA SER A 27 5.36 -9.78 -6.50
C SER A 27 4.25 -10.47 -5.70
N TYR A 28 3.17 -9.75 -5.44
CA TYR A 28 2.01 -10.29 -4.74
C TYR A 28 0.71 -9.67 -5.22
N HIS A 29 -0.38 -10.40 -4.96
CA HIS A 29 -1.74 -9.94 -5.13
C HIS A 29 -2.49 -10.12 -3.80
N VAL A 30 -3.16 -9.05 -3.36
CA VAL A 30 -3.95 -9.05 -2.13
C VAL A 30 -5.26 -8.32 -2.36
N VAL A 31 -6.34 -8.90 -1.85
CA VAL A 31 -7.63 -8.21 -1.70
C VAL A 31 -7.89 -7.99 -0.22
N ASP A 32 -8.23 -6.76 0.16
CA ASP A 32 -8.68 -6.41 1.50
C ASP A 32 -10.14 -5.94 1.43
N GLU A 33 -10.98 -6.48 2.31
CA GLU A 33 -12.32 -6.01 2.61
C GLU A 33 -12.33 -5.39 4.01
N TYR A 34 -12.77 -4.13 4.09
CA TYR A 34 -12.92 -3.38 5.33
C TYR A 34 -14.41 -3.32 5.67
N THR A 35 -14.78 -3.81 6.85
CA THR A 35 -16.18 -3.86 7.32
C THR A 35 -16.54 -2.70 8.24
N GLY A 36 -15.56 -1.85 8.59
CA GLY A 36 -15.65 -0.83 9.65
C GLY A 36 -15.14 -1.32 11.01
N GLU A 37 -15.19 -2.63 11.25
CA GLU A 37 -14.74 -3.24 12.51
C GLU A 37 -13.56 -4.20 12.30
N LYS A 38 -13.55 -4.86 11.13
CA LYS A 38 -12.58 -5.88 10.77
C LYS A 38 -11.98 -5.61 9.41
N ARG A 39 -10.80 -6.18 9.21
CA ARG A 39 -10.18 -6.33 7.90
C ARG A 39 -10.10 -7.81 7.55
N ILE A 40 -10.74 -8.19 6.46
CA ILE A 40 -10.66 -9.53 5.88
C ILE A 40 -9.71 -9.43 4.69
N ARG A 41 -8.59 -10.16 4.75
CA ARG A 41 -7.54 -10.15 3.73
C ARG A 41 -7.49 -11.48 3.01
N ILE A 42 -7.53 -11.45 1.68
CA ILE A 42 -7.30 -12.60 0.81
C ILE A 42 -5.92 -12.44 0.16
N LYS A 43 -4.96 -13.30 0.52
CA LYS A 43 -3.63 -13.35 -0.10
C LYS A 43 -3.54 -14.50 -1.08
N ASN A 44 -2.86 -14.28 -2.22
CA ASN A 44 -2.54 -15.33 -3.19
C ASN A 44 -3.76 -16.20 -3.55
N PHE A 45 -4.93 -15.57 -3.67
CA PHE A 45 -6.24 -16.16 -4.01
C PHE A 45 -6.86 -17.15 -3.01
N ASN A 46 -6.08 -17.71 -2.07
CA ASN A 46 -6.55 -18.85 -1.26
C ASN A 46 -6.44 -18.63 0.26
N GLU A 47 -5.59 -17.73 0.72
CA GLU A 47 -5.36 -17.52 2.16
C GLU A 47 -6.25 -16.39 2.68
N VAL A 48 -7.22 -16.72 3.54
CA VAL A 48 -8.10 -15.76 4.20
C VAL A 48 -7.60 -15.47 5.61
N ILE A 49 -7.32 -14.20 5.89
CA ILE A 49 -6.87 -13.71 7.20
C ILE A 49 -7.86 -12.66 7.68
N GLU A 50 -8.48 -12.93 8.82
CA GLU A 50 -9.38 -11.98 9.50
C GLU A 50 -8.65 -11.36 10.69
N LYS A 51 -8.78 -10.04 10.83
CA LYS A 51 -8.19 -9.29 11.95
C LYS A 51 -9.14 -8.19 12.40
N ASP A 52 -9.34 -8.06 13.70
CA ASP A 52 -9.99 -6.90 14.31
C ASP A 52 -9.17 -5.65 13.96
N TYR A 53 -9.80 -4.73 13.26
CA TYR A 53 -9.16 -3.58 12.65
C TYR A 53 -10.22 -2.49 12.46
N PRO A 54 -10.58 -1.77 13.54
CA PRO A 54 -11.59 -0.73 13.49
C PRO A 54 -11.14 0.42 12.58
N THR A 55 -11.97 0.76 11.61
CA THR A 55 -11.71 1.82 10.61
C THR A 55 -13.00 2.58 10.33
N GLU A 56 -12.89 3.86 9.98
CA GLU A 56 -14.06 4.66 9.60
C GLU A 56 -14.63 4.31 8.21
N VAL A 57 -13.96 3.44 7.46
CA VAL A 57 -14.32 3.09 6.08
C VAL A 57 -14.95 1.71 5.96
N LYS A 58 -15.75 1.54 4.91
CA LYS A 58 -16.22 0.25 4.40
C LYS A 58 -15.93 0.16 2.92
N GLY A 59 -15.55 -1.03 2.44
CA GLY A 59 -15.32 -1.27 1.02
C GLY A 59 -14.18 -2.24 0.74
N LYS A 60 -13.90 -2.45 -0.54
CA LYS A 60 -12.87 -3.38 -1.01
C LYS A 60 -11.72 -2.67 -1.72
N THR A 61 -10.52 -3.15 -1.47
CA THR A 61 -9.32 -2.76 -2.23
C THR A 61 -8.61 -4.00 -2.76
N ALA A 62 -8.33 -4.02 -4.06
CA ALA A 62 -7.39 -4.94 -4.67
C ALA A 62 -6.02 -4.26 -4.80
N ARG A 63 -4.95 -5.01 -4.56
CA ARG A 63 -3.57 -4.52 -4.58
C ARG A 63 -2.71 -5.47 -5.39
N ILE A 64 -2.05 -4.91 -6.40
CA ILE A 64 -0.99 -5.56 -7.16
C ILE A 64 0.29 -4.86 -6.73
N GLY A 65 1.18 -5.60 -6.07
CA GLY A 65 2.33 -5.00 -5.43
C GLY A 65 3.63 -5.77 -5.64
N HIS A 66 4.72 -5.06 -5.45
CA HIS A 66 6.07 -5.58 -5.45
C HIS A 66 6.74 -5.20 -4.13
N GLN A 67 7.32 -6.19 -3.46
CA GLN A 67 8.38 -5.89 -2.50
C GLN A 67 9.64 -5.60 -3.31
N ILE A 68 10.22 -4.43 -3.10
CA ILE A 68 11.37 -3.95 -3.85
C ILE A 68 12.55 -3.66 -2.93
N GLU A 69 13.74 -3.75 -3.49
CA GLU A 69 14.95 -3.18 -2.92
C GLU A 69 15.28 -1.92 -3.72
N PHE A 70 15.40 -0.80 -3.01
CA PHE A 70 15.70 0.50 -3.60
C PHE A 70 17.03 1.01 -3.07
N PRO A 71 17.92 1.56 -3.92
CA PRO A 71 19.16 2.16 -3.44
C PRO A 71 18.87 3.22 -2.37
N LYS A 72 19.66 3.23 -1.28
CA LYS A 72 19.59 4.20 -0.17
C LYS A 72 18.40 4.05 0.77
N ILE A 73 17.55 3.03 0.62
CA ILE A 73 16.48 2.72 1.58
C ILE A 73 16.85 1.45 2.33
N GLN A 74 16.96 1.56 3.65
CA GLN A 74 17.17 0.40 4.51
C GLN A 74 15.82 -0.08 5.02
N GLY A 75 15.44 -1.30 4.64
CA GLY A 75 14.24 -1.98 5.13
C GLY A 75 13.27 -2.39 4.02
N PRO A 76 12.23 -3.16 4.37
CA PRO A 76 11.20 -3.57 3.42
C PRO A 76 10.50 -2.37 2.80
N THR A 77 10.48 -2.33 1.47
CA THR A 77 9.79 -1.31 0.68
C THR A 77 8.80 -1.99 -0.26
N TYR A 78 7.61 -1.44 -0.35
CA TYR A 78 6.52 -1.99 -1.15
C TYR A 78 5.99 -0.94 -2.11
N LEU A 79 6.05 -1.24 -3.40
CA LEU A 79 5.39 -0.44 -4.44
C LEU A 79 4.08 -1.13 -4.82
N GLU A 80 2.96 -0.44 -4.65
CA GLU A 80 1.61 -1.02 -4.82
C GLU A 80 0.77 -0.18 -5.79
N PHE A 81 0.19 -0.84 -6.78
CA PHE A 81 -0.97 -0.31 -7.49
C PHE A 81 -2.24 -0.80 -6.81
N LYS A 82 -3.11 0.13 -6.43
CA LYS A 82 -4.38 -0.18 -5.76
C LYS A 82 -5.57 0.19 -6.61
N ILE A 83 -6.61 -0.61 -6.50
CA ILE A 83 -7.90 -0.42 -7.17
C ILE A 83 -9.02 -0.63 -6.14
N THR A 84 -10.02 0.23 -6.12
CA THR A 84 -11.21 0.10 -5.28
C THR A 84 -12.38 -0.53 -6.05
N ASP A 85 -13.43 -0.89 -5.33
CA ASP A 85 -14.71 -1.34 -5.89
C ASP A 85 -15.42 -0.27 -6.75
N LYS A 86 -15.14 1.03 -6.52
CA LYS A 86 -15.61 2.14 -7.38
C LYS A 86 -14.69 2.43 -8.57
N GLN A 87 -13.78 1.53 -8.91
CA GLN A 87 -12.81 1.69 -10.00
C GLN A 87 -11.85 2.88 -9.84
N PHE A 88 -11.71 3.41 -8.63
CA PHE A 88 -10.68 4.41 -8.33
C PHE A 88 -9.35 3.69 -8.13
N SER A 89 -8.27 4.23 -8.69
CA SER A 89 -6.97 3.57 -8.64
C SER A 89 -5.82 4.55 -8.50
N ARG A 90 -4.73 4.12 -7.85
CA ARG A 90 -3.50 4.91 -7.72
C ARG A 90 -2.30 4.05 -7.34
N TRP A 91 -1.12 4.64 -7.52
CA TRP A 91 0.13 4.11 -7.01
C TRP A 91 0.41 4.59 -5.59
N GLU A 92 0.94 3.70 -4.77
CA GLU A 92 1.42 3.99 -3.43
C GLU A 92 2.77 3.31 -3.22
N ILE A 93 3.65 3.96 -2.44
CA ILE A 93 4.86 3.33 -1.90
C ILE A 93 4.76 3.27 -0.38
N GLU A 94 5.15 2.14 0.19
CA GLU A 94 5.22 1.92 1.63
C GLU A 94 6.65 1.54 2.05
N PHE A 95 7.11 2.15 3.14
CA PHE A 95 8.38 1.86 3.79
C PHE A 95 8.13 1.33 5.19
N GLU A 96 8.68 0.17 5.51
CA GLU A 96 8.76 -0.32 6.88
C GLU A 96 10.07 0.17 7.51
N GLY A 97 9.99 0.95 8.59
CA GLY A 97 11.16 1.49 9.27
C GLY A 97 11.29 3.00 9.06
N GLU A 98 12.33 3.44 8.35
CA GLU A 98 12.57 4.87 8.12
C GLU A 98 12.06 5.33 6.75
N SER A 99 11.34 6.46 6.75
CA SER A 99 10.99 7.15 5.50
C SER A 99 12.24 7.79 4.88
N PRO A 100 12.50 7.60 3.58
CA PRO A 100 13.58 8.28 2.88
C PRO A 100 13.40 9.79 2.93
N ALA A 101 14.50 10.54 2.91
CA ALA A 101 14.49 12.00 3.05
C ALA A 101 13.58 12.71 2.05
N GLU A 102 13.51 12.21 0.82
CA GLU A 102 12.66 12.75 -0.25
C GLU A 102 11.15 12.65 0.06
N TYR A 103 10.74 11.71 0.91
CA TYR A 103 9.34 11.55 1.34
C TYR A 103 9.03 12.19 2.70
N LYS A 104 10.03 12.62 3.49
CA LYS A 104 9.82 13.10 4.87
C LYS A 104 8.89 14.32 4.99
N ASN A 105 8.79 15.13 3.93
CA ASN A 105 7.91 16.30 3.89
C ASN A 105 6.51 16.00 3.36
N ARG A 106 6.24 14.76 2.94
CA ARG A 106 4.92 14.34 2.46
C ARG A 106 4.10 13.81 3.64
N GLU A 107 2.78 13.98 3.55
CA GLU A 107 1.88 13.37 4.51
C GLU A 107 1.83 11.84 4.29
N SER A 108 2.09 11.09 5.34
CA SER A 108 1.93 9.63 5.32
C SER A 108 0.44 9.28 5.40
N ILE A 109 -0.05 8.49 4.46
CA ILE A 109 -1.45 8.08 4.39
C ILE A 109 -1.69 6.71 5.03
N ARG A 110 -2.94 6.44 5.41
CA ARG A 110 -3.36 5.09 5.82
C ARG A 110 -3.50 4.18 4.60
N GLY A 111 -3.26 2.88 4.77
CA GLY A 111 -3.43 1.90 3.69
C GLY A 111 -4.87 1.79 3.14
N TRP A 112 -5.87 2.20 3.91
CA TRP A 112 -7.28 2.24 3.51
C TRP A 112 -7.76 3.64 3.08
N GLN A 113 -6.89 4.66 3.13
CA GLN A 113 -7.24 6.05 2.81
C GLN A 113 -7.82 6.21 1.39
N ILE A 114 -7.41 5.34 0.46
CA ILE A 114 -7.94 5.29 -0.90
C ILE A 114 -9.47 5.12 -0.95
N LEU A 115 -10.07 4.47 0.06
CA LEU A 115 -11.52 4.27 0.16
C LEU A 115 -12.27 5.54 0.57
N ILE A 116 -11.60 6.52 1.19
CA ILE A 116 -12.14 7.86 1.42
C ILE A 116 -11.94 8.72 0.17
N ASP A 117 -10.75 8.65 -0.41
CA ASP A 117 -10.36 9.55 -1.50
C ASP A 117 -11.12 9.29 -2.79
N GLN A 118 -11.62 8.07 -3.01
CA GLN A 118 -12.48 7.74 -4.15
C GLN A 118 -13.82 8.49 -4.20
N ASP A 119 -14.22 9.11 -3.09
CA ASP A 119 -15.48 9.86 -2.97
C ASP A 119 -15.29 11.39 -3.00
N LYS A 120 -14.05 11.85 -3.22
CA LYS A 120 -13.70 13.26 -3.40
C LYS A 120 -13.70 13.63 -4.89
#